data_AF-A0A2N5YJU9-F1
#
_entry.id   AF-A0A2N5YJU9-F1
#
_cell.length_a   1.000
_cell.length_b   1.000
_cell.length_c   1.000
_cell.angle_alpha   90.00
_cell.angle_beta   90.00
_cell.angle_gamma   90.00
#
_symmetry.space_group_name_H-M   'P 1'
#
loop_
_entity.id
_entity.type
_entity.pdbx_description
1 polymer ?
#
loop_
_entity_poly.entity_id
_entity_poly.type
_entity_poly.pdbx_seq_one_letter_code
_entity_poly.pdbx_strand_id
1 'polypeptide(L)' 'VHWVANASANNSTGFTALGSGFYYDGYMYFRQQTYFWTSTISGGDYKAYTMNAYNSEIVESSVSNYSNTRFSLRCVKD' A
#
# COMPACT_ATOMS: atom_id res chain seq x y z
N VAL A 1 -7.12 -16.27 7.18
CA VAL A 1 -6.59 -15.11 7.93
C VAL A 1 -5.76 -14.28 6.95
N HIS A 2 -6.27 -13.11 6.52
CA HIS A 2 -5.64 -12.28 5.47
C HIS A 2 -4.70 -11.20 6.03
N TRP A 3 -4.81 -10.91 7.33
CA TRP A 3 -4.00 -9.93 8.04
C TRP A 3 -3.56 -10.53 9.38
N VAL A 4 -2.45 -11.26 9.39
CA VAL A 4 -1.78 -11.58 10.65
C VAL A 4 -0.98 -10.36 11.01
N ALA A 5 -1.51 -9.52 11.90
CA ALA A 5 -0.70 -8.50 12.53
C ALA A 5 0.36 -9.24 13.36
N ASN A 6 1.63 -9.11 12.97
CA ASN A 6 2.73 -9.60 13.80
C ASN A 6 2.65 -8.83 15.12
N ALA A 7 2.85 -9.46 16.28
CA ALA A 7 2.71 -8.77 17.58
C ALA A 7 3.64 -7.54 17.74
N SER A 8 4.68 -7.45 16.91
CA SER A 8 5.64 -6.34 16.81
C SER A 8 5.29 -5.31 15.72
N ALA A 9 4.09 -5.37 15.16
CA ALA A 9 3.63 -4.50 14.09
C ALA A 9 3.42 -3.05 14.55
N ASN A 10 4.38 -2.19 14.25
CA ASN A 10 4.26 -0.74 14.47
C ASN A 10 4.04 -0.01 13.13
N ASN A 11 4.09 1.32 13.13
CA ASN A 11 3.93 2.14 11.93
C ASN A 11 4.93 1.78 10.81
N SER A 12 6.08 1.20 11.15
CA SER A 12 7.15 0.82 10.21
C SER A 12 7.35 -0.69 10.00
N THR A 13 6.76 -1.61 10.77
CA THR A 13 7.19 -3.04 10.76
C THR A 13 6.09 -4.10 10.58
N GLY A 14 4.84 -3.70 10.31
CA GLY A 14 3.72 -4.48 10.83
C GLY A 14 2.84 -5.38 9.97
N PHE A 15 2.96 -5.38 8.65
CA PHE A 15 2.04 -6.15 7.82
C PHE A 15 2.80 -6.96 6.78
N THR A 16 2.61 -8.28 6.81
CA THR A 16 3.01 -9.13 5.70
C THR A 16 2.00 -8.94 4.57
N ALA A 17 2.48 -8.47 3.42
CA ALA A 17 1.73 -8.24 2.18
C ALA A 17 1.17 -9.52 1.52
N LEU A 18 0.99 -10.61 2.28
CA LEU A 18 0.62 -11.93 1.77
C LEU A 18 -0.86 -11.93 1.34
N GLY A 19 -1.09 -11.57 0.08
CA GLY A 19 -2.42 -11.53 -0.56
C GLY A 19 -2.80 -10.17 -1.16
N SER A 20 -1.99 -9.15 -0.93
CA SER A 20 -2.27 -7.79 -1.36
C SER A 20 -1.88 -7.53 -2.82
N GLY A 21 -2.61 -6.62 -3.47
CA GLY A 21 -2.43 -6.11 -4.81
C GLY A 21 -3.19 -4.79 -4.92
N PHE A 22 -3.54 -4.36 -6.13
CA PHE A 22 -4.42 -3.21 -6.32
C PHE A 22 -5.32 -3.35 -7.54
N TYR A 23 -6.30 -2.46 -7.65
CA TYR A 23 -7.11 -2.32 -8.85
C TYR A 23 -6.68 -1.08 -9.65
N TYR A 24 -6.45 -1.25 -10.94
CA TYR A 24 -6.28 -0.20 -11.93
C TYR A 24 -6.76 -0.74 -13.29
N ASP A 25 -8.02 -0.48 -13.63
CA ASP A 25 -8.71 -1.09 -14.78
C ASP A 25 -8.68 -2.63 -14.81
N GLY A 26 -8.50 -3.23 -13.62
CA GLY A 26 -8.30 -4.65 -13.42
C GLY A 26 -7.48 -4.89 -12.14
N TYR A 27 -7.63 -6.07 -11.55
CA TYR A 27 -6.83 -6.42 -10.38
C TYR A 27 -5.45 -6.94 -10.77
N MET A 28 -4.41 -6.46 -10.07
CA MET A 28 -3.02 -6.71 -10.42
C MET A 28 -2.09 -6.80 -9.20
N TYR A 29 -0.89 -7.36 -9.44
CA TYR A 29 0.22 -7.48 -8.49
C TYR A 29 -0.10 -8.19 -7.17
N PHE A 30 -1.08 -9.09 -7.19
CA PHE A 30 -1.41 -9.92 -6.05
C PHE A 30 -0.19 -10.69 -5.53
N ARG A 31 0.04 -10.63 -4.21
CA ARG A 31 1.15 -11.27 -3.50
C ARG A 31 2.54 -10.78 -3.91
N GLN A 32 2.62 -9.73 -4.73
CA GLN A 32 3.88 -9.12 -5.18
C GLN A 32 4.07 -7.73 -4.57
N GLN A 33 3.01 -6.91 -4.59
CA GLN A 33 3.07 -5.53 -4.15
C GLN A 33 1.82 -5.14 -3.35
N THR A 34 2.03 -4.27 -2.38
CA THR A 34 0.98 -3.61 -1.63
C THR A 34 1.06 -2.13 -1.84
N TYR A 35 -0.09 -1.52 -2.11
CA TYR A 35 -0.21 -0.08 -2.21
C TYR A 35 -1.17 0.44 -1.14
N PHE A 36 -0.76 1.50 -0.45
CA PHE A 36 -1.58 2.24 0.49
C PHE A 36 -1.69 3.69 0.06
N TRP A 37 -2.92 4.23 0.05
CA TRP A 37 -3.09 5.67 -0.10
C TRP A 37 -2.46 6.42 1.06
N THR A 38 -1.85 7.57 0.75
CA THR A 38 -1.46 8.56 1.76
C THR A 38 -2.41 9.77 1.68
N SER A 39 -2.39 10.61 2.70
CA SER A 39 -3.06 11.92 2.67
C SER A 39 -2.22 13.01 2.00
N THR A 40 -1.07 12.65 1.42
CA THR A 40 -0.11 13.60 0.85
C THR A 40 -0.44 13.88 -0.62
N ILE A 41 -0.41 15.17 -0.98
CA ILE A 41 -0.48 15.65 -2.36
C ILE A 41 0.78 16.48 -2.60
N SER A 42 1.51 16.19 -3.69
CA SER A 42 2.70 16.95 -4.05
C SER A 42 2.83 17.07 -5.56
N GLY A 43 3.03 18.30 -6.04
CA GLY A 43 3.09 18.63 -7.47
C GLY A 43 1.75 18.48 -8.20
N GLY A 44 0.62 18.45 -7.48
CA GLY A 44 -0.70 18.17 -8.05
C GLY A 44 -1.07 16.68 -8.10
N ASP A 45 -0.13 15.79 -7.77
CA ASP A 45 -0.35 14.35 -7.74
C ASP A 45 -0.61 13.83 -6.31
N TYR A 46 -1.54 12.90 -6.19
CA TYR A 46 -1.71 12.11 -4.97
C TYR A 46 -0.51 11.17 -4.79
N LYS A 47 -0.17 10.87 -3.54
CA LYS A 47 0.90 9.92 -3.21
C LYS A 47 0.34 8.62 -2.66
N ALA A 48 1.10 7.55 -2.89
CA ALA A 48 0.86 6.24 -2.31
C ALA A 48 2.16 5.63 -1.79
N TYR A 49 2.07 4.88 -0.71
CA TYR A 49 3.17 4.01 -0.28
C TYR A 49 3.05 2.65 -0.96
N THR A 50 4.15 2.23 -1.56
CA THR A 50 4.31 0.91 -2.16
C THR A 50 5.22 0.07 -1.29
N MET A 51 4.82 -1.16 -0.98
CA MET A 51 5.64 -2.15 -0.32
C MET A 51 5.78 -3.38 -1.21
N ASN A 52 7.02 -3.81 -1.47
CA ASN A 52 7.29 -5.01 -2.24
C ASN A 52 7.47 -6.22 -1.30
N ALA A 53 6.78 -7.32 -1.60
CA ALA A 53 6.76 -8.52 -0.76
C ALA A 53 8.13 -9.23 -0.65
N TYR A 54 9.05 -9.00 -1.60
CA TYR A 54 10.35 -9.69 -1.67
C TYR A 54 11.48 -8.95 -0.94
N ASN A 55 11.41 -7.64 -0.78
CA ASN A 55 12.48 -6.84 -0.17
C ASN A 55 12.03 -6.01 1.05
N SER A 56 10.73 -6.00 1.38
CA SER A 56 10.15 -5.22 2.49
C SER A 56 10.42 -3.72 2.44
N GLU A 57 10.86 -3.19 1.29
CA GLU A 57 11.13 -1.77 1.10
C GLU A 57 9.81 -1.01 0.94
N ILE A 58 9.70 0.13 1.62
CA ILE A 58 8.56 1.05 1.48
C ILE A 58 9.03 2.26 0.69
N VAL A 59 8.36 2.52 -0.44
CA VAL A 59 8.66 3.63 -1.34
C VAL A 59 7.42 4.49 -1.51
N GLU A 60 7.57 5.82 -1.48
CA GLU A 60 6.50 6.74 -1.86
C GLU A 60 6.48 6.95 -3.36
N SER A 61 5.30 6.92 -3.98
CA SER A 61 5.13 7.06 -5.44
C SER A 61 4.01 8.04 -5.78
N SER A 62 4.19 8.79 -6.86
CA SER A 62 3.14 9.64 -7.44
C SER A 62 2.08 8.81 -8.15
N VAL A 63 0.82 9.23 -8.05
CA VAL A 63 -0.33 8.54 -8.65
C VAL A 63 -1.10 9.51 -9.54
N SER A 64 -0.93 9.38 -10.85
CA SER A 64 -1.55 10.27 -11.84
C SER A 64 -2.99 9.89 -12.18
N ASN A 65 -3.34 8.59 -12.21
CA ASN A 65 -4.68 8.09 -12.56
C ASN A 65 -5.51 7.66 -11.34
N TYR A 66 -5.54 8.50 -10.31
CA TYR A 66 -6.19 8.19 -9.03
C TYR A 66 -7.70 7.89 -9.13
N SER A 67 -8.39 8.39 -10.16
CA SER A 67 -9.83 8.15 -10.38
C SER A 67 -10.16 6.67 -10.63
N ASN A 68 -9.26 5.92 -11.29
CA ASN A 68 -9.45 4.50 -11.62
C ASN A 68 -8.67 3.57 -10.68
N THR A 69 -7.79 4.12 -9.86
CA THR A 69 -6.95 3.35 -8.95
C THR A 69 -7.65 3.07 -7.62
N ARG A 70 -7.59 1.83 -7.13
CA ARG A 70 -8.03 1.47 -5.76
C ARG A 70 -6.89 0.80 -5.03
N PHE A 71 -6.22 1.58 -4.19
CA PHE A 71 -5.26 1.11 -3.22
C PHE A 71 -5.92 0.81 -1.87
N SER A 72 -5.22 0.04 -1.04
CA SER A 72 -5.68 -0.26 0.31
C SER A 72 -5.57 0.99 1.20
N LEU A 73 -6.33 1.00 2.30
CA LEU A 73 -6.18 1.99 3.37
C LEU A 73 -5.66 1.28 4.62
N ARG A 74 -4.84 1.99 5.38
CA ARG A 74 -4.40 1.55 6.72
C ARG A 74 -4.74 2.65 7.71
N CYS A 75 -5.57 2.32 8.70
CA CYS A 75 -5.79 3.20 9.84
C CYS A 75 -4.58 3.10 10.77
N VAL A 76 -4.11 4.25 11.23
CA VAL A 76 -3.07 4.35 12.26
C VAL A 76 -3.76 4.77 13.55
N LYS A 77 -3.37 4.18 14.68
CA LYS A 77 -3.85 4.56 16.00
C LYS A 77 -2.83 5.51 16.63
N ASP A 78 -3.32 6.61 17.20
CA ASP A 78 -2.56 7.49 18.09
C ASP A 78 -2.51 6.98 19.54
#